data_AF-A0A6L8LWM0-F1
#
_entry.id   AF-A0A6L8LWM0-F1
#
_cell.length_a   1.000
_cell.length_b   1.000
_cell.length_c   1.000
_cell.angle_alpha   90.00
_cell.angle_beta   90.00
_cell.angle_gamma   90.00
#
_symmetry.space_group_name_H-M   'P 1'
#
loop_
_entity.id
_entity.type
_entity.pdbx_description
1 polymer ?
#
loop_
_entity_poly.entity_id
_entity_poly.type
_entity_poly.pdbx_seq_one_letter_code
_entity_poly.pdbx_strand_id
1 'polypeptide(L)'
;MFDNDVIASLRQYNRLQEVKVQPGDILIFKVFPGWAHDKIAASITKAQKYLHWKSPDEKAGIKLKGDAASEHIAIGLSSSKLAEAAGEIHDDDDIPNTAAVVYRCADKQLAEAAVTITKALCRITVDTRPKGLPVEGGHYDMVGAAKSLYTKRTFHATTNEYIEDVLSFVYGSTNLIPDMFCSQLAITAYEAASVAIYGKTCFGSDPRGVTPKHMEHLLNTRGNFHLAGRIPVPPLLMHTDKVIHAYNNARKWRQSADSIELKSLIYSSWCKQAERRKQGVGELLYLYETYFGLNVKPKFRHMMKPMSKELLISYPAIKALQMKPKKSGRLYNIVFKEIAPLDYFL
;
A
#
# COMPACT_ATOMS: atom_id res chain seq x y z
N MET A 1 7.21 19.43 -19.01
CA MET A 1 6.09 18.58 -18.57
C MET A 1 6.52 17.15 -18.81
N PHE A 2 6.88 16.40 -17.76
CA PHE A 2 7.01 14.95 -17.93
C PHE A 2 5.61 14.41 -18.20
N ASP A 3 5.45 13.60 -19.23
CA ASP A 3 4.29 12.73 -19.36
C ASP A 3 4.29 11.84 -18.11
N ASN A 4 3.54 12.26 -17.08
CA ASN A 4 3.30 11.45 -15.90
C ASN A 4 2.39 10.31 -16.32
N ASP A 5 2.98 9.33 -17.01
CA ASP A 5 2.36 8.06 -17.28
C ASP A 5 1.97 7.45 -15.93
N VAL A 6 0.66 7.30 -15.76
CA VAL A 6 0.05 6.61 -14.63
C VAL A 6 0.80 5.30 -14.36
N ILE A 7 1.21 5.07 -13.12
CA ILE A 7 1.95 3.86 -12.74
C ILE A 7 0.95 2.70 -12.62
N ALA A 8 0.78 1.99 -13.74
CA ALA A 8 -0.21 0.93 -13.93
C ALA A 8 0.40 -0.49 -13.95
N SER A 9 1.73 -0.59 -14.05
CA SER A 9 2.43 -1.87 -14.16
C SER A 9 3.66 -1.95 -13.28
N LEU A 10 3.99 -3.18 -12.86
CA LEU A 10 5.22 -3.49 -12.12
C LEU A 10 6.48 -3.06 -12.90
N ARG A 11 6.44 -3.12 -14.24
CA ARG A 11 7.54 -2.64 -15.09
C ARG A 11 7.77 -1.13 -14.96
N GLN A 12 6.71 -0.34 -14.95
CA GLN A 12 6.81 1.12 -14.73
C GLN A 12 7.27 1.40 -13.30
N TYR A 13 6.68 0.73 -12.32
CA TYR A 13 7.07 0.83 -10.91
C TYR A 13 8.57 0.58 -10.71
N ASN A 14 9.10 -0.52 -11.25
CA ASN A 14 10.51 -0.89 -11.10
C ASN A 14 11.49 0.10 -11.75
N ARG A 15 11.03 0.99 -12.63
CA ARG A 15 11.86 2.07 -13.23
C ARG A 15 11.90 3.33 -12.38
N LEU A 16 11.02 3.45 -11.39
CA LEU A 16 11.03 4.58 -10.46
C LEU A 16 12.24 4.48 -9.53
N GLN A 17 12.83 5.64 -9.26
CA GLN A 17 13.86 5.78 -8.24
C GLN A 17 13.28 5.45 -6.87
N GLU A 18 14.08 4.76 -6.05
CA GLU A 18 13.75 4.53 -4.65
C GLU A 18 13.94 5.81 -3.83
N VAL A 19 12.96 6.14 -3.00
CA VAL A 19 12.98 7.32 -2.15
C VAL A 19 12.69 6.96 -0.71
N LYS A 20 13.30 7.71 0.21
CA LYS A 20 12.89 7.71 1.62
C LYS A 20 11.65 8.57 1.78
N VAL A 21 10.68 8.03 2.50
CA VAL A 21 9.43 8.73 2.86
C VAL A 21 9.76 9.89 3.79
N GLN A 22 9.09 11.01 3.55
CA GLN A 22 9.14 12.22 4.35
C GLN A 22 7.77 12.49 4.99
N PRO A 23 7.71 13.21 6.12
CA PRO A 23 6.44 13.67 6.67
C PRO A 23 5.62 14.42 5.61
N GLY A 24 4.36 14.02 5.44
CA GLY A 24 3.43 14.61 4.47
C GLY A 24 3.46 13.95 3.10
N ASP A 25 4.44 13.11 2.78
CA ASP A 25 4.40 12.32 1.54
C ASP A 25 3.10 11.49 1.49
N ILE A 26 2.47 11.43 0.32
CA ILE A 26 1.31 10.56 0.10
C ILE A 26 1.78 9.28 -0.56
N LEU A 27 1.56 8.17 0.13
CA LEU A 27 1.89 6.83 -0.36
C LEU A 27 0.65 6.24 -1.03
N ILE A 28 0.79 5.79 -2.27
CA ILE A 28 -0.24 5.03 -2.98
C ILE A 28 0.25 3.60 -3.13
N PHE A 29 -0.36 2.69 -2.39
CA PHE A 29 -0.10 1.26 -2.50
C PHE A 29 -0.75 0.69 -3.75
N LYS A 30 0.02 -0.14 -4.46
CA LYS A 30 -0.31 -0.64 -5.78
C LYS A 30 -0.44 -2.16 -5.77
N VAL A 31 -1.51 -2.65 -6.37
CA VAL A 31 -1.71 -4.07 -6.69
C VAL A 31 -1.44 -4.27 -8.18
N PHE A 32 -0.24 -4.76 -8.51
CA PHE A 32 0.08 -5.12 -9.89
C PHE A 32 -0.36 -6.55 -10.21
N PRO A 33 -0.71 -6.86 -11.47
CA PRO A 33 -0.93 -8.22 -11.90
C PRO A 33 0.26 -9.10 -11.54
N GLY A 34 0.00 -10.18 -10.81
CA GLY A 34 1.03 -11.09 -10.35
C GLY A 34 1.58 -10.78 -8.95
N TRP A 35 1.45 -9.54 -8.44
CA TRP A 35 1.87 -9.12 -7.10
C TRP A 35 1.00 -9.75 -5.99
N ALA A 36 1.58 -10.01 -4.82
CA ALA A 36 0.86 -10.53 -3.66
C ALA A 36 -0.15 -9.48 -3.17
N HIS A 37 -1.40 -9.89 -2.99
CA HIS A 37 -2.45 -9.02 -2.47
C HIS A 37 -3.52 -9.87 -1.78
N ASP A 38 -4.22 -9.28 -0.84
CA ASP A 38 -5.36 -9.90 -0.17
C ASP A 38 -6.67 -9.74 -0.98
N LYS A 39 -7.74 -10.37 -0.50
CA LYS A 39 -9.06 -10.34 -1.18
C LYS A 39 -9.70 -8.94 -1.17
N ILE A 40 -9.44 -8.12 -0.16
CA ILE A 40 -9.99 -6.77 -0.02
C ILE A 40 -9.33 -5.88 -1.08
N ALA A 41 -8.00 -5.95 -1.17
CA ALA A 41 -7.20 -5.27 -2.16
C ALA A 41 -7.65 -5.60 -3.60
N ALA A 42 -7.88 -6.88 -3.91
CA ALA A 42 -8.45 -7.31 -5.19
C ALA A 42 -9.85 -6.72 -5.44
N SER A 43 -10.69 -6.65 -4.40
CA SER A 43 -12.06 -6.14 -4.51
C SER A 43 -12.10 -4.64 -4.77
N ILE A 44 -11.25 -3.87 -4.09
CA ILE A 44 -11.10 -2.42 -4.27
C ILE A 44 -10.63 -2.09 -5.68
N THR A 45 -9.58 -2.77 -6.16
CA THR A 45 -9.04 -2.55 -7.52
C THR A 45 -10.06 -2.90 -8.60
N LYS A 46 -10.81 -4.00 -8.42
CA LYS A 46 -11.91 -4.38 -9.32
C LYS A 46 -13.05 -3.36 -9.29
N ALA A 47 -13.48 -2.92 -8.12
CA ALA A 47 -14.58 -1.97 -7.98
C ALA A 47 -14.26 -0.64 -8.69
N GLN A 48 -13.09 -0.04 -8.44
CA GLN A 48 -12.67 1.22 -9.07
C GLN A 48 -12.42 1.12 -10.58
N LYS A 49 -12.26 -0.10 -11.12
CA LYS A 49 -12.17 -0.35 -12.56
C LYS A 49 -13.53 -0.21 -13.25
N TYR A 50 -14.59 -0.70 -12.62
CA TYR A 50 -15.92 -0.82 -13.23
C TYR A 50 -16.95 0.17 -12.70
N LEU A 51 -16.76 0.66 -11.49
CA LEU A 51 -17.72 1.46 -10.74
C LEU A 51 -17.01 2.74 -10.29
N HIS A 52 -17.23 3.83 -11.02
CA HIS A 52 -16.86 5.14 -10.54
C HIS A 52 -17.72 6.24 -11.16
N TRP A 53 -18.10 7.21 -10.34
CA TRP A 53 -18.70 8.44 -10.84
C TRP A 53 -17.68 9.25 -11.64
N LYS A 54 -18.03 9.67 -12.86
CA LYS A 54 -17.13 10.50 -13.68
C LYS A 54 -16.84 11.83 -12.99
N SER A 55 -15.56 12.13 -12.81
CA SER A 55 -15.07 13.43 -12.36
C SER A 55 -15.42 14.55 -13.36
N PRO A 56 -15.39 15.83 -12.95
CA PRO A 56 -15.53 16.96 -13.88
C PRO A 56 -14.54 16.87 -15.05
N ASP A 57 -13.30 16.50 -14.77
CA ASP A 57 -12.24 16.28 -15.78
C ASP A 57 -12.68 15.23 -16.82
N GLU A 58 -13.21 14.08 -16.37
CA GLU A 58 -13.71 13.04 -17.27
C GLU A 58 -14.93 13.47 -18.07
N LYS A 59 -15.81 14.30 -17.50
CA LYS A 59 -16.96 14.87 -18.21
C LYS A 59 -16.50 15.89 -19.27
N ALA A 60 -15.39 16.56 -19.02
CA ALA A 60 -14.71 17.44 -19.98
C ALA A 60 -13.87 16.67 -21.02
N GLY A 61 -13.91 15.33 -21.03
CA GLY A 61 -13.18 14.49 -21.99
C GLY A 61 -11.72 14.20 -21.62
N ILE A 62 -11.28 14.60 -20.42
CA ILE A 62 -9.92 14.31 -19.93
C ILE A 62 -9.86 12.86 -19.43
N LYS A 63 -8.87 12.11 -19.91
CA LYS A 63 -8.60 10.75 -19.41
C LYS A 63 -8.09 10.83 -17.97
N LEU A 64 -8.67 10.03 -17.06
CA LEU A 64 -8.17 9.93 -15.68
C LEU A 64 -6.69 9.55 -15.67
N LYS A 65 -5.93 10.34 -14.90
CA LYS A 65 -4.51 10.10 -14.60
C LYS A 65 -4.31 9.32 -13.31
N GLY A 66 -5.14 8.30 -13.09
CA GLY A 66 -5.03 7.39 -11.94
C GLY A 66 -5.41 5.98 -12.33
N ASP A 67 -4.77 4.99 -11.70
CA ASP A 67 -4.92 3.58 -12.05
C ASP A 67 -5.85 2.81 -11.10
N ALA A 68 -6.51 1.79 -11.64
CA ALA A 68 -7.29 0.87 -10.81
C ALA A 68 -6.40 -0.02 -9.91
N ALA A 69 -5.11 -0.14 -10.20
CA ALA A 69 -4.12 -0.77 -9.33
C ALA A 69 -3.91 -0.03 -8.01
N SER A 70 -4.32 1.24 -7.91
CA SER A 70 -4.27 2.01 -6.66
C SER A 70 -5.29 1.46 -5.68
N GLU A 71 -4.80 0.90 -4.59
CA GLU A 71 -5.59 0.10 -3.66
C GLU A 71 -5.74 0.77 -2.30
N HIS A 72 -4.67 1.33 -1.78
CA HIS A 72 -4.65 1.96 -0.47
C HIS A 72 -3.84 3.25 -0.51
N ILE A 73 -4.22 4.21 0.33
CA ILE A 73 -3.56 5.52 0.46
C ILE A 73 -3.20 5.74 1.92
N ALA A 74 -1.97 6.19 2.17
CA ALA A 74 -1.50 6.58 3.49
C ALA A 74 -0.71 7.90 3.42
N ILE A 75 -0.52 8.55 4.57
CA ILE A 75 0.35 9.72 4.71
C ILE A 75 1.60 9.33 5.48
N GLY A 76 2.79 9.68 4.98
CA GLY A 76 4.06 9.51 5.68
C GLY A 76 4.11 10.38 6.94
N LEU A 77 4.49 9.78 8.07
CA LEU A 77 4.79 10.50 9.31
C LEU A 77 6.30 10.64 9.55
N SER A 78 7.08 9.70 9.02
CA SER A 78 8.55 9.68 9.07
C SER A 78 9.10 8.74 7.98
N SER A 79 10.41 8.50 7.98
CA SER A 79 11.04 7.56 7.05
C SER A 79 10.66 6.09 7.26
N SER A 80 10.05 5.75 8.39
CA SER A 80 9.67 4.37 8.74
C SER A 80 8.20 4.22 9.12
N LYS A 81 7.48 5.33 9.37
CA LYS A 81 6.08 5.32 9.80
C LYS A 81 5.17 6.06 8.85
N LEU A 82 3.95 5.55 8.74
CA LEU A 82 2.84 6.18 8.04
C LEU A 82 1.62 6.27 8.98
N ALA A 83 0.64 7.07 8.57
CA ALA A 83 -0.70 7.11 9.12
C ALA A 83 -1.69 6.63 8.06
N GLU A 84 -2.62 5.77 8.44
CA GLU A 84 -3.66 5.24 7.57
C GLU A 84 -5.00 5.13 8.31
N ALA A 85 -6.08 5.21 7.55
CA ALA A 85 -7.37 4.69 7.98
C ALA A 85 -7.46 3.25 7.48
N ALA A 86 -7.26 2.28 8.38
CA ALA A 86 -7.26 0.86 8.08
C ALA A 86 -7.62 0.02 9.32
N GLY A 87 -8.15 -1.18 9.13
CA GLY A 87 -8.52 -2.04 10.25
C GLY A 87 -9.75 -1.50 10.98
N GLU A 88 -9.63 -1.21 12.28
CA GLU A 88 -10.74 -0.73 13.13
C GLU A 88 -10.79 0.79 13.30
N ILE A 89 -9.64 1.47 13.25
CA ILE A 89 -9.49 2.91 13.52
C ILE A 89 -8.46 3.57 12.60
N HIS A 90 -8.34 4.90 12.68
CA HIS A 90 -7.19 5.62 12.11
C HIS A 90 -6.03 5.54 13.08
N ASP A 91 -4.86 5.11 12.61
CA ASP A 91 -3.69 4.86 13.46
C ASP A 91 -2.37 5.12 12.71
N ASP A 92 -1.24 5.06 13.42
CA ASP A 92 0.08 4.94 12.81
C ASP A 92 0.54 3.48 12.69
N ASP A 93 1.28 3.21 11.62
CA ASP A 93 1.92 1.91 11.41
C ASP A 93 3.31 2.06 10.78
N ASP A 94 4.10 1.00 10.86
CA ASP A 94 5.33 0.88 10.10
C ASP A 94 5.02 0.80 8.60
N ILE A 95 5.86 1.43 7.77
CA ILE A 95 5.70 1.37 6.32
C ILE A 95 5.85 -0.09 5.86
N PRO A 96 4.82 -0.68 5.23
CA PRO A 96 4.84 -2.10 4.88
C PRO A 96 5.74 -2.39 3.69
N ASN A 97 6.25 -3.63 3.63
CA ASN A 97 7.09 -4.13 2.53
C ASN A 97 6.27 -4.48 1.27
N THR A 98 5.53 -3.50 0.74
CA THR A 98 4.69 -3.67 -0.45
C THR A 98 4.96 -2.57 -1.47
N ALA A 99 4.48 -2.74 -2.70
CA ALA A 99 4.69 -1.76 -3.74
C ALA A 99 3.89 -0.49 -3.46
N ALA A 100 4.58 0.62 -3.17
CA ALA A 100 3.97 1.94 -3.07
C ALA A 100 4.73 2.99 -3.88
N VAL A 101 3.98 3.84 -4.58
CA VAL A 101 4.52 5.06 -5.19
C VAL A 101 4.33 6.24 -4.24
N VAL A 102 5.26 7.19 -4.28
CA VAL A 102 5.32 8.31 -3.34
C VAL A 102 5.09 9.61 -4.09
N TYR A 103 4.05 10.35 -3.70
CA TYR A 103 3.82 11.72 -4.15
C TYR A 103 4.22 12.70 -3.06
N ARG A 104 4.97 13.72 -3.43
CA ARG A 104 5.48 14.74 -2.51
C ARG A 104 4.85 16.09 -2.79
N CYS A 105 4.40 16.75 -1.73
CA CYS A 105 3.94 18.13 -1.81
C CYS A 105 5.16 19.06 -1.97
N ALA A 106 5.10 19.97 -2.94
CA ALA A 106 6.12 21.00 -3.14
C ALA A 106 6.01 22.12 -2.08
N ASP A 107 4.81 22.34 -1.55
CA ASP A 107 4.53 23.29 -0.49
C ASP A 107 4.78 22.64 0.88
N LYS A 108 5.88 23.01 1.52
CA LYS A 108 6.29 22.47 2.82
C LYS A 108 5.34 22.85 3.95
N GLN A 109 4.82 24.08 3.93
CA GLN A 109 3.91 24.56 4.97
C GLN A 109 2.59 23.78 4.92
N LEU A 110 2.09 23.53 3.71
CA LEU A 110 0.92 22.69 3.50
C LEU A 110 1.15 21.25 3.96
N ALA A 111 2.32 20.66 3.63
CA ALA A 111 2.68 19.31 4.06
C ALA A 111 2.75 19.18 5.59
N GLU A 112 3.38 20.14 6.27
CA GLU A 112 3.52 20.17 7.74
C GLU A 112 2.17 20.30 8.44
N ALA A 113 1.26 21.15 7.92
CA ALA A 113 -0.08 21.28 8.45
C ALA A 113 -0.93 20.03 8.20
N ALA A 114 -0.81 19.41 7.01
CA ALA A 114 -1.48 18.15 6.72
C ALA A 114 -1.04 17.05 7.71
N VAL A 115 0.26 16.94 8.00
CA VAL A 115 0.79 16.00 9.01
C VAL A 115 0.21 16.29 10.39
N THR A 116 0.08 17.56 10.78
CA THR A 116 -0.53 17.94 12.06
C THR A 116 -1.97 17.47 12.16
N ILE A 117 -2.78 17.71 11.12
CA ILE A 117 -4.18 17.26 11.06
C ILE A 117 -4.24 15.73 11.09
N THR A 118 -3.41 15.04 10.31
CA THR A 118 -3.34 13.57 10.30
C THR A 118 -3.00 13.01 11.68
N LYS A 119 -2.01 13.57 12.37
CA LYS A 119 -1.65 13.14 13.74
C LYS A 119 -2.80 13.31 14.73
N ALA A 120 -3.62 14.35 14.56
CA ALA A 120 -4.80 14.55 15.38
C ALA A 120 -5.87 13.48 15.09
N LEU A 121 -6.20 13.27 13.81
CA LEU A 121 -7.19 12.27 13.38
C LEU A 121 -6.79 10.83 13.77
N CYS A 122 -5.50 10.52 13.77
CA CYS A 122 -4.95 9.23 14.24
C CYS A 122 -4.68 9.18 15.76
N ARG A 123 -5.07 10.20 16.54
CA ARG A 123 -4.90 10.23 18.02
C ARG A 123 -3.45 10.16 18.53
N ILE A 124 -2.46 10.46 17.69
CA ILE A 124 -1.04 10.32 18.01
C ILE A 124 -0.55 11.49 18.87
N THR A 125 -1.02 12.71 18.60
CA THR A 125 -0.56 13.91 19.32
C THR A 125 -1.67 14.95 19.34
N VAL A 126 -2.29 15.18 20.51
CA VAL A 126 -3.22 16.31 20.67
C VAL A 126 -3.21 16.80 22.13
N ASP A 127 -2.40 17.85 22.37
CA ASP A 127 -2.38 18.64 23.62
C ASP A 127 -3.49 19.71 23.64
N THR A 128 -4.25 19.86 22.55
CA THR A 128 -5.32 20.86 22.36
C THR A 128 -6.72 20.33 22.66
N ARG A 129 -6.87 19.11 23.19
CA ARG A 129 -8.19 18.49 23.46
C ARG A 129 -8.84 19.06 24.73
N PRO A 130 -10.18 19.11 24.79
CA PRO A 130 -10.89 19.20 26.06
C PRO A 130 -10.45 18.04 26.96
N LYS A 131 -9.80 18.35 28.07
CA LYS A 131 -9.39 17.34 29.05
C LYS A 131 -10.65 16.72 29.66
N GLY A 132 -10.77 15.39 29.60
CA GLY A 132 -11.80 14.63 30.32
C GLY A 132 -12.99 14.11 29.51
N LEU A 133 -13.01 14.28 28.17
CA LEU A 133 -14.03 13.66 27.31
C LEU A 133 -13.42 12.50 26.47
N PRO A 134 -14.10 11.33 26.38
CA PRO A 134 -13.67 10.26 25.49
C PRO A 134 -13.80 10.70 24.03
N VAL A 135 -12.84 10.27 23.21
CA VAL A 135 -12.89 10.49 21.75
C VAL A 135 -13.84 9.47 21.14
N GLU A 136 -14.75 9.92 20.29
CA GLU A 136 -15.71 9.08 19.58
C GLU A 136 -15.40 9.04 18.06
N GLY A 137 -15.77 7.96 17.38
CA GLY A 137 -15.62 7.80 15.94
C GLY A 137 -14.20 7.45 15.49
N GLY A 138 -13.78 7.95 14.33
CA GLY A 138 -12.44 7.70 13.75
C GLY A 138 -12.21 6.23 13.43
N HIS A 139 -13.28 5.54 13.05
CA HIS A 139 -13.27 4.17 12.60
C HIS A 139 -12.98 4.08 11.10
N TYR A 140 -12.63 2.88 10.67
CA TYR A 140 -12.50 2.58 9.25
C TYR A 140 -13.87 2.41 8.59
N ASP A 141 -14.19 3.28 7.63
CA ASP A 141 -15.52 3.34 7.02
C ASP A 141 -15.61 2.50 5.73
N MET A 142 -15.85 1.19 5.88
CA MET A 142 -16.10 0.29 4.73
C MET A 142 -17.37 0.66 3.95
N VAL A 143 -18.39 1.22 4.62
CA VAL A 143 -19.62 1.65 3.96
C VAL A 143 -19.36 2.93 3.16
N GLY A 144 -18.61 3.87 3.72
CA GLY A 144 -18.09 5.07 3.07
C GLY A 144 -17.21 4.73 1.88
N ALA A 145 -16.38 3.68 1.96
CA ALA A 145 -15.60 3.19 0.82
C ALA A 145 -16.51 2.82 -0.35
N ALA A 146 -17.58 2.05 -0.11
CA ALA A 146 -18.55 1.70 -1.14
C ALA A 146 -19.33 2.93 -1.66
N LYS A 147 -19.77 3.82 -0.75
CA LYS A 147 -20.46 5.06 -1.11
C LYS A 147 -19.59 5.97 -1.98
N SER A 148 -18.29 6.07 -1.70
CA SER A 148 -17.35 6.93 -2.43
C SER A 148 -17.28 6.63 -3.93
N LEU A 149 -17.57 5.40 -4.34
CA LEU A 149 -17.64 5.01 -5.76
C LEU A 149 -18.79 5.72 -6.50
N TYR A 150 -19.84 6.11 -5.79
CA TYR A 150 -21.07 6.70 -6.32
C TYR A 150 -21.30 8.15 -5.89
N THR A 151 -20.55 8.66 -4.90
CA THR A 151 -20.63 10.04 -4.43
C THR A 151 -20.09 11.02 -5.49
N LYS A 152 -20.73 12.19 -5.61
CA LYS A 152 -20.21 13.28 -6.44
C LYS A 152 -18.87 13.75 -5.89
N ARG A 153 -17.89 13.93 -6.78
CA ARG A 153 -16.51 14.30 -6.42
C ARG A 153 -16.27 15.80 -6.27
N THR A 154 -17.23 16.61 -6.73
CA THR A 154 -17.13 18.07 -6.72
C THR A 154 -17.31 18.61 -5.33
N PHE A 155 -16.46 19.57 -4.95
CA PHE A 155 -16.63 20.35 -3.74
C PHE A 155 -17.97 21.10 -3.73
N HIS A 156 -18.71 21.05 -2.61
CA HIS A 156 -19.99 21.73 -2.42
C HIS A 156 -20.17 22.21 -0.97
N ALA A 157 -21.27 22.89 -0.64
CA ALA A 157 -21.49 23.49 0.68
C ALA A 157 -21.31 22.51 1.85
N THR A 158 -21.86 21.29 1.74
CA THR A 158 -21.69 20.24 2.76
C THR A 158 -20.28 19.66 2.83
N THR A 159 -19.39 20.03 1.91
CA THR A 159 -17.96 19.73 2.00
C THR A 159 -17.27 20.72 2.93
N ASN A 160 -17.66 22.00 2.93
CA ASN A 160 -17.15 22.98 3.89
C ASN A 160 -17.51 22.59 5.32
N GLU A 161 -18.77 22.23 5.57
CA GLU A 161 -19.23 21.74 6.88
C GLU A 161 -18.37 20.55 7.36
N TYR A 162 -18.12 19.58 6.48
CA TYR A 162 -17.26 18.43 6.81
C TYR A 162 -15.81 18.83 7.13
N ILE A 163 -15.24 19.81 6.42
CA ILE A 163 -13.89 20.33 6.71
C ILE A 163 -13.88 21.11 8.01
N GLU A 164 -14.92 21.91 8.28
CA GLU A 164 -15.10 22.63 9.54
C GLU A 164 -15.23 21.69 10.73
N ASP A 165 -15.93 20.56 10.59
CA ASP A 165 -16.02 19.51 11.61
C ASP A 165 -14.63 18.91 11.92
N VAL A 166 -13.85 18.61 10.89
CA VAL A 166 -12.47 18.10 11.02
C VAL A 166 -11.58 19.12 11.74
N LEU A 167 -11.63 20.39 11.34
CA LEU A 167 -10.86 21.45 11.97
C LEU A 167 -11.32 21.70 13.41
N SER A 168 -12.63 21.64 13.66
CA SER A 168 -13.20 21.72 15.01
C SER A 168 -12.66 20.61 15.90
N PHE A 169 -12.51 19.39 15.39
CA PHE A 169 -11.88 18.31 16.13
C PHE A 169 -10.39 18.58 16.38
N VAL A 170 -9.63 18.92 15.34
CA VAL A 170 -8.18 19.18 15.42
C VAL A 170 -7.84 20.30 16.41
N TYR A 171 -8.65 21.36 16.43
CA TYR A 171 -8.47 22.51 17.32
C TYR A 171 -9.23 22.40 18.66
N GLY A 172 -9.86 21.26 18.94
CA GLY A 172 -10.39 20.94 20.28
C GLY A 172 -11.79 21.45 20.60
N SER A 173 -12.56 21.88 19.60
CA SER A 173 -13.97 22.29 19.77
C SER A 173 -14.95 21.11 19.83
N THR A 174 -14.55 19.93 19.37
CA THR A 174 -15.34 18.68 19.42
C THR A 174 -14.45 17.48 19.74
N ASN A 175 -15.05 16.40 20.27
CA ASN A 175 -14.41 15.11 20.55
C ASN A 175 -14.71 14.04 19.47
N LEU A 176 -15.42 14.40 18.40
CA LEU A 176 -15.83 13.49 17.33
C LEU A 176 -14.79 13.48 16.19
N ILE A 177 -14.28 12.29 15.87
CA ILE A 177 -13.49 12.06 14.66
C ILE A 177 -14.42 11.46 13.60
N PRO A 178 -14.50 12.03 12.40
CA PRO A 178 -15.27 11.42 11.33
C PRO A 178 -14.70 10.05 10.98
N ASP A 179 -15.57 9.06 10.72
CA ASP A 179 -15.12 7.79 10.16
C ASP A 179 -14.64 8.02 8.73
N MET A 180 -13.57 7.31 8.34
CA MET A 180 -12.92 7.53 7.04
C MET A 180 -12.44 6.23 6.43
N PHE A 181 -12.48 6.18 5.10
CA PHE A 181 -11.75 5.24 4.28
C PHE A 181 -10.33 5.74 3.99
N CYS A 182 -9.41 4.86 3.56
CA CYS A 182 -7.98 5.18 3.44
C CYS A 182 -7.66 6.45 2.64
N SER A 183 -8.27 6.61 1.46
CA SER A 183 -8.09 7.80 0.62
C SER A 183 -8.69 9.07 1.21
N GLN A 184 -9.74 8.94 2.03
CA GLN A 184 -10.44 10.06 2.65
C GLN A 184 -9.55 10.72 3.71
N LEU A 185 -8.83 9.93 4.52
CA LEU A 185 -7.88 10.48 5.50
C LEU A 185 -6.86 11.42 4.82
N ALA A 186 -6.27 10.95 3.71
CA ALA A 186 -5.21 11.70 3.04
C ALA A 186 -5.72 13.00 2.39
N ILE A 187 -6.84 12.92 1.66
CA ILE A 187 -7.40 14.11 1.03
C ILE A 187 -7.99 15.08 2.05
N THR A 188 -8.66 14.59 3.10
CA THR A 188 -9.21 15.42 4.19
C THR A 188 -8.10 16.22 4.86
N ALA A 189 -6.97 15.58 5.20
CA ALA A 189 -5.84 16.27 5.82
C ALA A 189 -5.32 17.44 4.99
N TYR A 190 -5.17 17.23 3.67
CA TYR A 190 -4.66 18.26 2.76
C TYR A 190 -5.69 19.35 2.41
N GLU A 191 -6.96 19.00 2.24
CA GLU A 191 -8.03 19.98 2.04
C GLU A 191 -8.20 20.86 3.29
N ALA A 192 -8.28 20.24 4.47
CA ALA A 192 -8.42 20.97 5.73
C ALA A 192 -7.19 21.83 6.05
N ALA A 193 -5.97 21.33 5.78
CA ALA A 193 -4.74 22.11 5.93
C ALA A 193 -4.75 23.35 5.03
N SER A 194 -5.12 23.18 3.75
CA SER A 194 -5.17 24.29 2.80
C SER A 194 -6.24 25.32 3.16
N VAL A 195 -7.42 24.88 3.61
CA VAL A 195 -8.47 25.79 4.08
C VAL A 195 -7.99 26.56 5.32
N ALA A 196 -7.38 25.88 6.29
CA ALA A 196 -6.89 26.52 7.51
C ALA A 196 -5.77 27.55 7.28
N ILE A 197 -4.83 27.27 6.37
CA ILE A 197 -3.69 28.18 6.11
C ILE A 197 -4.04 29.27 5.09
N TYR A 198 -4.72 28.89 4.01
CA TYR A 198 -4.87 29.72 2.81
C TYR A 198 -6.30 30.19 2.53
N GLY A 199 -7.29 29.72 3.29
CA GLY A 199 -8.70 30.04 3.04
C GLY A 199 -9.23 29.48 1.71
N LYS A 200 -8.57 28.48 1.13
CA LYS A 200 -8.94 27.87 -0.16
C LYS A 200 -8.66 26.37 -0.18
N THR A 201 -9.30 25.67 -1.11
CA THR A 201 -9.16 24.21 -1.28
C THR A 201 -7.82 23.82 -1.93
N CYS A 202 -7.30 22.65 -1.57
CA CYS A 202 -6.09 22.07 -2.13
C CYS A 202 -6.37 21.38 -3.48
N PHE A 203 -7.32 20.44 -3.50
CA PHE A 203 -7.68 19.67 -4.69
C PHE A 203 -9.03 20.12 -5.28
N GLY A 204 -9.86 20.78 -4.48
CA GLY A 204 -11.20 21.22 -4.85
C GLY A 204 -12.15 20.04 -5.04
N SER A 205 -12.00 18.99 -4.23
CA SER A 205 -12.83 17.79 -4.29
C SER A 205 -13.44 17.46 -2.93
N ASP A 206 -14.62 16.85 -2.93
CA ASP A 206 -15.22 16.34 -1.68
C ASP A 206 -14.43 15.11 -1.22
N PRO A 207 -13.78 15.15 -0.04
CA PRO A 207 -13.02 14.03 0.48
C PRO A 207 -13.78 12.70 0.45
N ARG A 208 -15.07 12.72 0.75
CA ARG A 208 -15.92 11.53 0.89
C ARG A 208 -16.17 10.81 -0.44
N GLY A 209 -15.99 11.51 -1.57
CA GLY A 209 -16.11 10.96 -2.92
C GLY A 209 -14.80 10.49 -3.55
N VAL A 210 -13.68 10.60 -2.83
CA VAL A 210 -12.36 10.30 -3.40
C VAL A 210 -11.94 8.87 -3.09
N THR A 211 -11.74 8.10 -4.15
CA THR A 211 -11.18 6.75 -4.12
C THR A 211 -9.65 6.79 -4.33
N PRO A 212 -8.88 5.73 -4.03
CA PRO A 212 -7.43 5.69 -4.28
C PRO A 212 -7.03 6.04 -5.72
N LYS A 213 -7.74 5.50 -6.71
CA LYS A 213 -7.59 5.85 -8.13
C LYS A 213 -7.83 7.33 -8.39
N HIS A 214 -8.86 7.92 -7.77
CA HIS A 214 -9.16 9.33 -7.96
C HIS A 214 -8.14 10.22 -7.24
N MET A 215 -7.66 9.82 -6.07
CA MET A 215 -6.58 10.49 -5.36
C MET A 215 -5.32 10.56 -6.22
N GLU A 216 -4.91 9.44 -6.84
CA GLU A 216 -3.79 9.44 -7.78
C GLU A 216 -4.00 10.41 -8.95
N HIS A 217 -5.22 10.46 -9.49
CA HIS A 217 -5.55 11.42 -10.54
C HIS A 217 -5.38 12.86 -10.07
N LEU A 218 -5.90 13.22 -8.89
CA LEU A 218 -5.75 14.56 -8.31
C LEU A 218 -4.26 14.90 -8.09
N LEU A 219 -3.45 13.96 -7.62
CA LEU A 219 -2.02 14.15 -7.43
C LEU A 219 -1.25 14.32 -8.75
N ASN A 220 -1.74 13.71 -9.84
CA ASN A 220 -1.15 13.82 -11.16
C ASN A 220 -1.63 15.05 -11.97
N THR A 221 -2.71 15.71 -11.55
CA THR A 221 -3.28 16.86 -12.28
C THR A 221 -3.22 18.18 -11.51
N ARG A 222 -3.06 18.17 -10.19
CA ARG A 222 -2.96 19.38 -9.37
C ARG A 222 -1.50 19.77 -9.11
N GLY A 223 -1.20 21.06 -9.23
CA GLY A 223 0.17 21.58 -9.34
C GLY A 223 1.05 21.51 -8.08
N ASN A 224 0.50 21.16 -6.91
CA ASN A 224 1.26 21.14 -5.66
C ASN A 224 1.98 19.83 -5.40
N PHE A 225 1.77 18.80 -6.22
CA PHE A 225 2.34 17.47 -5.99
C PHE A 225 3.15 16.99 -7.19
N HIS A 226 4.17 16.19 -6.91
CA HIS A 226 4.95 15.49 -7.93
C HIS A 226 5.22 14.05 -7.50
N LEU A 227 5.34 13.14 -8.47
CA LEU A 227 5.79 11.77 -8.24
C LEU A 227 7.27 11.78 -7.83
N ALA A 228 7.54 11.57 -6.55
CA ALA A 228 8.89 11.56 -6.01
C ALA A 228 9.64 10.25 -6.32
N GLY A 229 8.92 9.13 -6.37
CA GLY A 229 9.51 7.82 -6.67
C GLY A 229 8.69 6.67 -6.10
N ARG A 230 9.39 5.62 -5.67
CA ARG A 230 8.79 4.47 -4.98
C ARG A 230 9.45 4.18 -3.65
N ILE A 231 8.72 3.55 -2.73
CA ILE A 231 9.35 3.00 -1.52
C ILE A 231 10.26 1.81 -1.88
N PRO A 232 11.35 1.59 -1.14
CA PRO A 232 12.19 0.41 -1.31
C PRO A 232 11.40 -0.84 -0.92
N VAL A 233 11.45 -1.87 -1.76
CA VAL A 233 10.87 -3.19 -1.46
C VAL A 233 12.03 -4.16 -1.30
N PRO A 234 12.03 -5.03 -0.27
CA PRO A 234 13.07 -6.03 -0.09
C PRO A 234 13.34 -6.83 -1.39
N PRO A 235 14.60 -6.89 -1.87
CA PRO A 235 14.93 -7.59 -3.12
C PRO A 235 14.44 -9.04 -3.15
N LEU A 236 14.39 -9.71 -2.00
CA LEU A 236 13.89 -11.08 -1.90
C LEU A 236 12.43 -11.19 -2.34
N LEU A 237 11.57 -10.22 -2.01
CA LEU A 237 10.17 -10.22 -2.44
C LEU A 237 10.04 -10.03 -3.95
N MET A 238 10.80 -9.07 -4.50
CA MET A 238 10.79 -8.78 -5.93
C MET A 238 11.30 -9.96 -6.78
N HIS A 239 12.36 -10.63 -6.33
CA HIS A 239 12.92 -11.78 -7.04
C HIS A 239 12.10 -13.04 -6.84
N THR A 240 11.42 -13.21 -5.71
CA THR A 240 10.46 -14.31 -5.49
C THR A 240 9.32 -14.24 -6.51
N ASP A 241 8.77 -13.05 -6.77
CA ASP A 241 7.78 -12.83 -7.82
C ASP A 241 8.30 -13.27 -9.21
N LYS A 242 9.53 -12.86 -9.57
CA LYS A 242 10.18 -13.29 -10.83
C LYS A 242 10.28 -14.81 -10.93
N VAL A 243 10.66 -15.49 -9.84
CA VAL A 243 10.72 -16.97 -9.81
C VAL A 243 9.34 -17.57 -10.10
N ILE A 244 8.29 -17.08 -9.44
CA ILE A 244 6.92 -17.57 -9.60
C ILE A 244 6.47 -17.43 -11.07
N HIS A 245 6.67 -16.26 -11.67
CA HIS A 245 6.28 -16.00 -13.07
C HIS A 245 7.12 -16.75 -14.07
N ALA A 246 8.45 -16.79 -13.90
CA ALA A 246 9.33 -17.57 -14.77
C ALA A 246 8.93 -19.05 -14.77
N TYR A 247 8.59 -19.61 -13.60
CA TYR A 247 8.14 -20.99 -13.50
C TYR A 247 6.74 -21.22 -14.09
N ASN A 248 5.80 -20.29 -13.90
CA ASN A 248 4.48 -20.34 -14.53
C ASN A 248 4.57 -20.30 -16.07
N ASN A 249 5.43 -19.44 -16.63
CA ASN A 249 5.62 -19.31 -18.07
C ASN A 249 6.33 -20.53 -18.67
N ALA A 250 7.07 -21.27 -17.84
CA ALA A 250 7.71 -22.52 -18.21
C ALA A 250 6.77 -23.74 -18.22
N ARG A 251 5.45 -23.56 -18.05
CA ARG A 251 4.42 -24.64 -18.06
C ARG A 251 4.28 -25.39 -19.38
N LYS A 252 4.87 -24.89 -20.48
CA LYS A 252 4.93 -25.60 -21.78
C LYS A 252 5.75 -26.91 -21.72
N TRP A 253 6.28 -27.29 -20.57
CA TRP A 253 7.18 -28.42 -20.37
C TRP A 253 6.75 -29.22 -19.14
N ARG A 254 7.02 -30.53 -19.12
CA ARG A 254 6.63 -31.42 -18.02
C ARG A 254 7.22 -30.96 -16.69
N GLN A 255 6.36 -30.70 -15.70
CA GLN A 255 6.72 -30.32 -14.33
C GLN A 255 6.44 -31.49 -13.38
N SER A 256 7.31 -31.73 -12.39
CA SER A 256 7.06 -32.75 -11.37
C SER A 256 6.03 -32.25 -10.35
N ALA A 257 5.28 -33.18 -9.74
CA ALA A 257 4.32 -32.86 -8.66
C ALA A 257 5.01 -32.08 -7.53
N ASP A 258 6.18 -32.54 -7.07
CA ASP A 258 6.98 -31.86 -6.04
C ASP A 258 7.31 -30.40 -6.41
N SER A 259 7.65 -30.13 -7.67
CA SER A 259 8.00 -28.76 -8.10
C SER A 259 6.76 -27.86 -8.22
N ILE A 260 5.61 -28.43 -8.57
CA ILE A 260 4.33 -27.71 -8.57
C ILE A 260 3.95 -27.33 -7.13
N GLU A 261 4.09 -28.28 -6.20
CA GLU A 261 3.77 -28.08 -4.80
C GLU A 261 4.74 -27.10 -4.12
N LEU A 262 6.05 -27.24 -4.35
CA LEU A 262 7.06 -26.32 -3.82
C LEU A 262 6.86 -24.90 -4.35
N LYS A 263 6.52 -24.73 -5.63
CA LYS A 263 6.14 -23.41 -6.16
C LYS A 263 4.89 -22.87 -5.49
N SER A 264 3.90 -23.72 -5.23
CA SER A 264 2.66 -23.31 -4.57
C SER A 264 2.92 -22.86 -3.14
N LEU A 265 3.84 -23.52 -2.43
CA LEU A 265 4.34 -23.08 -1.14
C LEU A 265 5.05 -21.73 -1.22
N ILE A 266 5.97 -21.54 -2.19
CA ILE A 266 6.63 -20.23 -2.43
C ILE A 266 5.58 -19.14 -2.63
N TYR A 267 4.59 -19.39 -3.50
CA TYR A 267 3.52 -18.45 -3.77
C TYR A 267 2.72 -18.10 -2.50
N SER A 268 2.33 -19.09 -1.71
CA SER A 268 1.59 -18.85 -0.47
C SER A 268 2.41 -18.11 0.58
N SER A 269 3.68 -18.48 0.79
CA SER A 269 4.58 -17.76 1.70
C SER A 269 4.85 -16.32 1.26
N TRP A 270 4.86 -16.09 -0.05
CA TRP A 270 4.98 -14.75 -0.62
C TRP A 270 3.69 -13.93 -0.50
N CYS A 271 2.52 -14.53 -0.78
CA CYS A 271 1.21 -13.91 -0.55
C CYS A 271 0.98 -13.52 0.90
N LYS A 272 1.42 -14.35 1.85
CA LYS A 272 1.35 -14.05 3.28
C LYS A 272 2.14 -12.80 3.68
N GLN A 273 3.13 -12.38 2.90
CA GLN A 273 3.83 -11.12 3.16
C GLN A 273 2.93 -9.91 2.89
N ALA A 274 2.00 -10.00 1.94
CA ALA A 274 1.00 -8.96 1.71
C ALA A 274 -0.10 -8.98 2.79
N GLU A 275 -0.56 -10.17 3.21
CA GLU A 275 -1.57 -10.32 4.27
C GLU A 275 -1.05 -9.90 5.65
N ARG A 276 0.25 -10.09 5.90
CA ARG A 276 0.91 -9.76 7.15
C ARG A 276 1.92 -8.66 6.90
N ARG A 277 1.42 -7.48 6.54
CA ARG A 277 2.12 -6.21 6.24
C ARG A 277 3.39 -5.91 7.09
N LYS A 278 3.53 -6.55 8.26
CA LYS A 278 4.61 -6.41 9.26
C LYS A 278 5.68 -7.54 9.30
N GLN A 279 5.53 -8.68 8.62
CA GLN A 279 6.34 -9.90 8.88
C GLN A 279 7.62 -10.08 8.04
N GLY A 280 8.08 -9.03 7.36
CA GLY A 280 9.41 -9.00 6.74
C GLY A 280 9.57 -10.03 5.61
N VAL A 281 10.72 -10.70 5.52
CA VAL A 281 11.00 -11.72 4.49
C VAL A 281 11.31 -13.10 5.10
N GLY A 282 10.97 -13.28 6.38
CA GLY A 282 11.46 -14.36 7.22
C GLY A 282 11.02 -15.77 6.81
N GLU A 283 9.75 -15.93 6.44
CA GLU A 283 9.23 -17.23 5.95
C GLU A 283 9.90 -17.61 4.61
N LEU A 284 10.18 -16.63 3.75
CA LEU A 284 10.89 -16.86 2.48
C LEU A 284 12.36 -17.23 2.70
N LEU A 285 13.05 -16.56 3.63
CA LEU A 285 14.42 -16.94 4.02
C LEU A 285 14.48 -18.40 4.50
N TYR A 286 13.55 -18.77 5.40
CA TYR A 286 13.45 -20.14 5.90
C TYR A 286 13.14 -21.15 4.78
N LEU A 287 12.22 -20.82 3.89
CA LEU A 287 11.85 -21.67 2.75
C LEU A 287 13.04 -21.90 1.83
N TYR A 288 13.74 -20.84 1.42
CA TYR A 288 14.88 -20.94 0.51
C TYR A 288 16.07 -21.69 1.12
N GLU A 289 16.32 -21.55 2.41
CA GLU A 289 17.32 -22.36 3.07
C GLU A 289 16.92 -23.83 3.17
N THR A 290 15.71 -24.09 3.69
CA THR A 290 15.25 -25.45 4.01
C THR A 290 15.07 -26.30 2.75
N TYR A 291 14.46 -25.74 1.70
CA TYR A 291 14.07 -26.52 0.52
C TYR A 291 14.98 -26.33 -0.69
N PHE A 292 15.74 -25.24 -0.76
CA PHE A 292 16.68 -24.97 -1.86
C PHE A 292 18.15 -25.01 -1.44
N GLY A 293 18.46 -25.06 -0.14
CA GLY A 293 19.83 -25.13 0.36
C GLY A 293 20.60 -23.81 0.23
N LEU A 294 19.90 -22.69 0.10
CA LEU A 294 20.52 -21.37 0.08
C LEU A 294 20.84 -20.94 1.51
N ASN A 295 22.12 -21.02 1.90
CA ASN A 295 22.55 -20.72 3.26
C ASN A 295 22.36 -19.23 3.58
N VAL A 296 21.50 -18.91 4.54
CA VAL A 296 21.25 -17.52 4.96
C VAL A 296 22.47 -16.98 5.71
N LYS A 297 22.94 -15.79 5.33
CA LYS A 297 24.09 -15.13 6.01
C LYS A 297 23.78 -14.88 7.49
N PRO A 298 24.77 -14.97 8.40
CA PRO A 298 24.56 -14.77 9.85
C PRO A 298 23.79 -13.50 10.20
N LYS A 299 24.09 -12.37 9.53
CA LYS A 299 23.43 -11.07 9.76
C LYS A 299 21.92 -11.08 9.53
N PHE A 300 21.37 -12.01 8.74
CA PHE A 300 19.95 -12.12 8.44
C PHE A 300 19.22 -13.26 9.18
N ARG A 301 19.95 -14.07 9.97
CA ARG A 301 19.36 -15.22 10.70
C ARG A 301 18.24 -14.82 11.65
N HIS A 302 18.38 -13.68 12.32
CA HIS A 302 17.38 -13.17 13.26
C HIS A 302 16.03 -12.85 12.59
N MET A 303 16.02 -12.65 11.26
CA MET A 303 14.80 -12.40 10.49
C MET A 303 14.07 -13.69 10.11
N MET A 304 14.72 -14.85 10.20
CA MET A 304 14.16 -16.11 9.75
C MET A 304 12.97 -16.54 10.60
N LYS A 305 11.91 -17.00 9.93
CA LYS A 305 10.70 -17.49 10.59
C LYS A 305 10.33 -18.86 10.01
N PRO A 306 10.29 -19.92 10.84
CA PRO A 306 9.83 -21.23 10.39
C PRO A 306 8.41 -21.17 9.84
N MET A 307 8.12 -22.00 8.84
CA MET A 307 6.77 -22.14 8.32
C MET A 307 5.86 -22.79 9.36
N SER A 308 4.61 -22.33 9.46
CA SER A 308 3.65 -22.88 10.41
C SER A 308 3.25 -24.32 10.06
N LYS A 309 2.93 -25.12 11.07
CA LYS A 309 2.53 -26.53 10.89
C LYS A 309 1.27 -26.64 10.03
N GLU A 310 0.34 -25.70 10.20
CA GLU A 310 -0.92 -25.62 9.46
C GLU A 310 -0.66 -25.40 7.96
N LEU A 311 0.28 -24.51 7.62
CA LEU A 311 0.67 -24.28 6.23
C LEU A 311 1.26 -25.56 5.62
N LEU A 312 2.16 -26.24 6.34
CA LEU A 312 2.78 -27.47 5.89
C LEU A 312 1.77 -28.62 5.68
N ILE A 313 0.68 -28.68 6.46
CA ILE A 313 -0.37 -29.69 6.28
C ILE A 313 -1.05 -29.55 4.92
N SER A 314 -1.15 -28.34 4.37
CA SER A 314 -1.70 -28.09 3.03
C SER A 314 -0.77 -28.52 1.88
N TYR A 315 0.47 -28.92 2.18
CA TYR A 315 1.48 -29.34 1.22
C TYR A 315 2.05 -30.72 1.61
N PRO A 316 1.32 -31.82 1.34
CA PRO A 316 1.69 -33.15 1.82
C PRO A 316 2.97 -33.71 1.18
N ALA A 317 3.26 -33.43 -0.09
CA ALA A 317 4.55 -33.82 -0.67
C ALA A 317 5.67 -33.05 0.04
N ILE A 318 5.52 -31.75 0.26
CA ILE A 318 6.55 -30.94 0.95
C ILE A 318 6.70 -31.32 2.43
N LYS A 319 5.60 -31.71 3.10
CA LYS A 319 5.61 -32.23 4.47
C LYS A 319 6.28 -33.60 4.55
N ALA A 320 6.06 -34.48 3.59
CA ALA A 320 6.68 -35.81 3.51
C ALA A 320 8.16 -35.73 3.10
N LEU A 321 8.51 -34.72 2.32
CA LEU A 321 9.85 -34.39 1.90
C LEU A 321 10.59 -33.73 3.08
N GLN A 322 11.22 -34.56 3.92
CA GLN A 322 12.42 -34.18 4.70
C GLN A 322 13.59 -33.83 3.75
N MET A 323 13.35 -32.99 2.75
CA MET A 323 14.13 -33.00 1.54
C MET A 323 15.50 -32.42 1.78
N LYS A 324 16.53 -33.24 1.55
CA LYS A 324 17.81 -32.71 1.08
C LYS A 324 17.52 -31.88 -0.18
N PRO A 325 17.97 -30.62 -0.27
CA PRO A 325 17.77 -29.79 -1.46
C PRO A 325 18.14 -30.55 -2.73
N LYS A 326 17.23 -30.61 -3.72
CA LYS A 326 17.59 -31.17 -5.04
C LYS A 326 18.56 -30.22 -5.72
N LYS A 327 19.61 -30.75 -6.36
CA LYS A 327 20.58 -29.95 -7.12
C LYS A 327 20.18 -29.72 -8.59
N SER A 328 19.03 -30.26 -9.00
CA SER A 328 18.59 -30.21 -10.38
C SER A 328 17.07 -30.10 -10.48
N GLY A 329 16.61 -29.45 -11.54
CA GLY A 329 15.19 -29.21 -11.81
C GLY A 329 14.95 -27.75 -12.17
N ARG A 330 13.92 -27.51 -12.99
CA ARG A 330 13.70 -26.18 -13.55
C ARG A 330 13.41 -25.12 -12.49
N LEU A 331 12.60 -25.46 -11.48
CA LEU A 331 12.33 -24.54 -10.37
C LEU A 331 13.62 -24.18 -9.63
N TYR A 332 14.47 -25.17 -9.36
CA TYR A 332 15.78 -24.96 -8.74
C TYR A 332 16.67 -24.07 -9.59
N ASN A 333 16.81 -24.33 -10.89
CA ASN A 333 17.63 -23.50 -11.78
C ASN A 333 17.15 -22.04 -11.80
N ILE A 334 15.84 -21.81 -11.79
CA ILE A 334 15.26 -20.46 -11.73
C ILE A 334 15.58 -19.81 -10.38
N VAL A 335 15.39 -20.53 -9.26
CA VAL A 335 15.69 -20.02 -7.91
C VAL A 335 17.18 -19.71 -7.75
N PHE A 336 18.08 -20.61 -8.14
CA PHE A 336 19.52 -20.38 -8.07
C PHE A 336 19.96 -19.20 -8.94
N LYS A 337 19.32 -18.98 -10.08
CA LYS A 337 19.61 -17.82 -10.93
C LYS A 337 19.10 -16.50 -10.32
N GLU A 338 17.89 -16.49 -9.79
CA GLU A 338 17.22 -15.24 -9.38
C GLU A 338 17.42 -14.89 -7.91
N ILE A 339 17.55 -15.88 -7.02
CA ILE A 339 17.53 -15.70 -5.55
C ILE A 339 18.91 -15.84 -4.94
N ALA A 340 19.72 -16.83 -5.36
CA ALA A 340 21.04 -17.06 -4.78
C ALA A 340 21.98 -15.83 -4.87
N PRO A 341 21.97 -15.00 -5.92
CA PRO A 341 22.82 -13.80 -5.99
C PRO A 341 22.43 -12.67 -5.04
N LEU A 342 21.29 -12.76 -4.35
CA LEU A 342 20.85 -11.71 -3.43
C LEU A 342 21.72 -11.71 -2.17
N ASP A 343 21.91 -10.53 -1.56
CA ASP A 343 22.79 -10.35 -0.39
C ASP A 343 22.38 -11.22 0.82
N TYR A 344 21.17 -11.78 0.84
CA TYR A 344 20.68 -12.66 1.90
C TYR A 344 21.45 -13.98 2.05
N PHE A 345 22.09 -14.48 0.99
CA PHE A 345 22.65 -15.83 0.93
C PHE A 345 24.17 -15.86 0.69
N LEU A 346 24.83 -16.91 1.18
CA LEU A 346 26.28 -17.14 1.03
C LEU A 346 26.69 -17.54 -0.38
#